data_AF-A0A221NPG5-F1
#
_entry.id   AF-A0A221NPG5-F1
#
_cell.length_a   1.000
_cell.length_b   1.000
_cell.length_c   1.000
_cell.angle_alpha   90.00
_cell.angle_beta   90.00
_cell.angle_gamma   90.00
#
_symmetry.space_group_name_H-M   'P 1'
#
loop_
_entity.id
_entity.type
_entity.pdbx_description
1 polymer ?
#
loop_
_entity_poly.entity_id
_entity_poly.type
_entity_poly.pdbx_seq_one_letter_code
_entity_poly.pdbx_strand_id
1 'polypeptide(L)'
;MKEIILVVTAVILSLAAAGAIVRIAIGPSLLDRVLASDVLLAILGAALAIDMAMNRHLNNLMLLVALAVIGFIGSVTVARFVAERREQNNES
;
A
#
# COMPACT_ATOMS: atom_id res chain seq x y z
N MET A 1 -24.70 -13.57 3.99
CA MET A 1 -23.27 -14.02 3.96
C MET A 1 -22.36 -12.99 3.31
N LYS A 2 -22.66 -12.53 2.08
CA LYS A 2 -21.87 -11.49 1.39
C LYS A 2 -21.72 -10.20 2.21
N GLU A 3 -22.79 -9.71 2.85
CA GLU A 3 -22.72 -8.50 3.68
C GLU A 3 -21.82 -8.66 4.91
N ILE A 4 -21.86 -9.82 5.57
CA ILE A 4 -21.00 -10.10 6.73
C ILE A 4 -19.54 -10.07 6.30
N ILE A 5 -19.20 -10.67 5.15
CA ILE A 5 -17.84 -10.65 4.60
C ILE A 5 -17.41 -9.21 4.35
N LEU A 6 -18.25 -8.40 3.71
CA LEU A 6 -17.93 -7.00 3.42
C LEU A 6 -17.68 -6.19 4.69
N VAL A 7 -18.54 -6.34 5.70
CA VAL A 7 -18.37 -5.63 6.98
C VAL A 7 -17.08 -6.06 7.68
N VAL A 8 -16.81 -7.36 7.77
CA VAL A 8 -15.59 -7.87 8.41
C VAL A 8 -14.35 -7.37 7.67
N THR A 9 -14.33 -7.47 6.34
CA THR A 9 -13.16 -7.01 5.57
C THR A 9 -13.01 -5.50 5.59
N ALA A 10 -14.10 -4.73 5.56
CA ALA A 10 -14.06 -3.28 5.71
C ALA A 10 -13.49 -2.86 7.06
N VAL A 11 -13.87 -3.53 8.16
CA VAL A 11 -13.31 -3.28 9.49
C VAL A 11 -11.81 -3.58 9.52
N ILE A 12 -11.40 -4.74 9.00
CA ILE A 12 -9.98 -5.13 8.97
C ILE A 12 -9.15 -4.15 8.14
N LEU A 13 -9.60 -3.80 6.93
CA LEU A 13 -8.89 -2.85 6.07
C LEU A 13 -8.87 -1.44 6.66
N SER A 14 -9.93 -1.01 7.36
CA SER A 14 -9.95 0.28 8.04
C SER A 14 -8.94 0.33 9.19
N LEU A 15 -8.84 -0.74 9.99
CA LEU A 15 -7.83 -0.85 11.05
C LEU A 15 -6.41 -0.88 10.47
N ALA A 16 -6.20 -1.61 9.38
CA ALA A 16 -4.92 -1.64 8.68
C ALA A 16 -4.55 -0.26 8.11
N ALA A 17 -5.51 0.43 7.50
CA ALA A 17 -5.31 1.78 6.96
C ALA A 17 -4.97 2.78 8.06
N ALA A 18 -5.69 2.73 9.20
CA ALA A 18 -5.39 3.56 10.36
C ALA A 18 -3.96 3.30 10.86
N GLY A 19 -3.54 2.04 10.98
CA GLY A 19 -2.17 1.67 11.36
C GLY A 19 -1.12 2.19 10.36
N ALA A 20 -1.39 2.08 9.06
CA ALA A 20 -0.51 2.62 8.03
C ALA A 20 -0.38 4.15 8.13
N ILE A 21 -1.49 4.87 8.31
CA ILE A 21 -1.52 6.33 8.47
C ILE A 21 -0.73 6.75 9.72
N VAL A 22 -0.92 6.07 10.85
CA VAL A 22 -0.16 6.33 12.08
C VAL A 22 1.35 6.17 11.84
N ARG A 23 1.76 5.13 11.11
CA ARG A 23 3.16 4.89 10.75
C ARG A 23 3.71 5.95 9.80
N ILE A 24 2.92 6.43 8.84
CA ILE A 24 3.30 7.56 7.97
C ILE A 24 3.53 8.83 8.82
N ALA A 25 2.68 9.10 9.80
CA ALA A 25 2.78 10.30 10.63
C ALA A 25 3.97 10.26 11.61
N ILE A 26 4.11 9.16 12.36
CA ILE A 26 5.07 9.04 13.48
C ILE A 26 6.41 8.43 13.04
N GLY A 27 6.48 7.87 11.83
CA GLY A 27 7.67 7.18 11.31
C GLY A 27 8.96 8.03 11.43
N PRO A 28 10.01 7.54 12.11
CA PRO A 28 11.25 8.30 12.36
C PRO A 28 12.15 8.39 11.13
N SER A 29 12.01 7.46 10.18
CA SER A 29 12.78 7.42 8.94
C SER A 29 11.89 7.73 7.74
N LEU A 30 12.41 8.53 6.78
CA LEU A 30 11.75 8.77 5.50
C LEU A 30 11.43 7.45 4.78
N LEU A 31 12.30 6.44 4.91
CA LEU A 31 12.10 5.12 4.32
C LEU A 31 10.87 4.42 4.91
N ASP A 32 10.68 4.53 6.23
CA ASP A 32 9.55 3.92 6.93
C ASP A 32 8.22 4.57 6.51
N ARG A 33 8.23 5.89 6.30
CA ARG A 33 7.08 6.64 5.79
C ARG A 33 6.70 6.24 4.37
N VAL A 34 7.68 6.08 3.49
CA VAL A 34 7.41 5.68 2.09
C VAL A 34 6.90 4.23 2.03
N LEU A 35 7.50 3.32 2.80
CA LEU A 35 7.01 1.94 2.91
C LEU A 35 5.59 1.89 3.48
N ALA A 36 5.28 2.69 4.50
CA ALA A 36 3.92 2.77 5.04
C ALA A 36 2.91 3.33 4.02
N SER A 37 3.34 4.23 3.14
CA SER A 37 2.52 4.75 2.03
C SER A 37 2.26 3.68 0.97
N ASP A 38 3.24 2.84 0.64
CA ASP A 38 3.07 1.70 -0.26
C ASP A 38 2.08 0.67 0.30
N VAL A 39 2.17 0.38 1.61
CA VAL A 39 1.20 -0.47 2.31
C VAL A 39 -0.21 0.12 2.24
N LEU A 40 -0.36 1.44 2.39
CA LEU A 40 -1.65 2.10 2.27
C LEU A 40 -2.23 1.97 0.85
N LEU A 41 -1.40 2.09 -0.19
CA LEU A 41 -1.82 1.84 -1.58
C LEU A 41 -2.29 0.39 -1.79
N ALA A 42 -1.59 -0.58 -1.21
CA ALA A 42 -1.99 -1.98 -1.27
C ALA A 42 -3.35 -2.23 -0.57
N ILE A 43 -3.59 -1.59 0.58
CA ILE A 43 -4.88 -1.66 1.29
C ILE A 43 -6.02 -1.10 0.44
N LEU A 44 -5.79 0.05 -0.23
CA LEU A 44 -6.77 0.63 -1.16
C LEU A 44 -7.03 -0.31 -2.35
N GLY A 45 -5.98 -0.90 -2.92
CA GLY A 45 -6.10 -1.90 -3.98
C GLY A 45 -6.92 -3.12 -3.54
N ALA A 46 -6.70 -3.63 -2.33
CA ALA A 46 -7.48 -4.73 -1.77
C ALA A 46 -8.96 -4.36 -1.63
N ALA A 47 -9.27 -3.15 -1.15
CA ALA A 47 -10.64 -2.65 -1.04
C ALA A 47 -11.35 -2.63 -2.41
N LEU A 48 -10.68 -2.12 -3.45
CA LEU A 48 -11.20 -2.12 -4.82
C LEU A 48 -11.39 -3.53 -5.37
N ALA A 49 -10.46 -4.44 -5.09
CA ALA A 49 -10.56 -5.83 -5.53
C ALA A 49 -11.76 -6.55 -4.91
N ILE A 50 -12.04 -6.31 -3.62
CA ILE A 50 -13.20 -6.87 -2.91
C ILE A 50 -14.49 -6.31 -3.50
N ASP A 51 -14.57 -4.99 -3.70
CA ASP A 51 -15.73 -4.34 -4.31
C ASP A 51 -16.05 -4.95 -5.68
N MET A 52 -15.04 -5.10 -6.54
CA MET A 52 -15.18 -5.74 -7.85
C MET A 52 -15.61 -7.21 -7.76
N ALA A 53 -15.01 -7.98 -6.85
CA ALA A 53 -15.35 -9.39 -6.65
C ALA A 53 -16.78 -9.59 -6.15
N MET A 54 -17.27 -8.69 -5.30
CA MET A 54 -18.60 -8.76 -4.71
C MET A 54 -19.70 -8.32 -5.69
N ASN A 55 -19.46 -7.21 -6.40
CA ASN A 55 -20.43 -6.61 -7.33
C ASN A 55 -20.37 -7.22 -8.74
N ARG A 56 -19.39 -8.10 -9.01
CA ARG A 56 -19.18 -8.76 -10.31
C ARG A 56 -19.00 -7.77 -11.47
N HIS A 57 -18.23 -6.71 -11.24
CA HIS A 57 -17.85 -5.74 -12.26
C HIS A 57 -16.35 -5.46 -12.25
N LEU A 58 -15.82 -4.90 -13.33
CA LEU A 58 -14.40 -4.56 -13.47
C LEU A 58 -14.16 -3.05 -13.66
N ASN A 59 -15.12 -2.21 -13.28
CA ASN A 59 -15.05 -0.75 -13.51
C ASN A 59 -13.80 -0.11 -12.88
N ASN A 60 -13.36 -0.63 -11.73
CA ASN A 60 -12.21 -0.12 -11.00
C ASN A 60 -10.90 -0.86 -11.35
N LEU A 61 -10.91 -1.72 -12.37
CA LEU A 61 -9.75 -2.54 -12.72
C LEU A 61 -8.57 -1.66 -13.16
N MET A 62 -8.83 -0.62 -13.96
CA MET A 62 -7.77 0.29 -14.40
C MET A 62 -7.15 1.05 -13.23
N LEU A 63 -7.98 1.46 -12.26
CA LEU A 63 -7.50 2.10 -11.03
C LEU A 63 -6.68 1.13 -10.18
N LEU A 64 -7.13 -0.11 -10.01
CA LEU A 64 -6.41 -1.15 -9.29
C LEU A 64 -5.02 -1.41 -9.91
N VAL A 65 -4.96 -1.54 -11.24
CA VAL A 65 -3.71 -1.74 -11.97
C VAL A 65 -2.78 -0.53 -11.80
N ALA A 66 -3.31 0.70 -11.91
CA ALA A 66 -2.52 1.90 -11.70
C ALA A 66 -1.93 1.96 -10.29
N LEU A 67 -2.72 1.66 -9.25
CA LEU A 67 -2.24 1.60 -7.87
C LEU A 67 -1.14 0.55 -7.68
N ALA A 68 -1.30 -0.63 -8.28
CA ALA A 68 -0.30 -1.70 -8.21
C ALA A 68 1.03 -1.29 -8.86
N VAL A 69 0.96 -0.64 -10.03
CA VAL A 69 2.16 -0.13 -10.72
C VAL A 69 2.83 0.99 -9.91
N ILE A 70 2.05 1.93 -9.37
CA ILE A 70 2.56 3.03 -8.55
C ILE A 70 3.27 2.49 -7.30
N GLY A 71 2.63 1.57 -6.57
CA GLY A 71 3.21 0.95 -5.38
C GLY A 71 4.51 0.20 -5.69
N PHE A 72 4.50 -0.62 -6.75
CA PHE A 72 5.69 -1.33 -7.20
C PHE A 72 6.86 -0.40 -7.55
N ILE A 73 6.60 0.64 -8.36
CA ILE A 73 7.63 1.63 -8.73
C ILE A 73 8.15 2.37 -7.50
N GLY A 74 7.26 2.74 -6.57
CA GLY A 74 7.61 3.38 -5.31
C GLY A 74 8.57 2.52 -4.48
N SER A 75 8.21 1.24 -4.28
CA SER A 75 9.00 0.27 -3.52
C SER A 75 10.39 0.04 -4.14
N VAL A 76 10.47 -0.16 -5.46
CA VAL A 76 11.74 -0.34 -6.19
C VAL A 76 12.63 0.90 -6.11
N THR A 77 12.06 2.09 -6.30
CA THR A 77 12.80 3.35 -6.20
C THR A 77 13.45 3.52 -4.83
N VAL A 78 12.70 3.22 -3.77
CA VAL A 78 13.21 3.29 -2.40
C VAL A 78 14.32 2.26 -2.16
N ALA A 79 14.13 1.01 -2.60
CA ALA A 79 15.13 -0.03 -2.43
C ALA A 79 16.46 0.34 -3.11
N ARG A 80 16.41 0.91 -4.32
CA ARG A 80 17.60 1.36 -5.04
C ARG A 80 18.30 2.53 -4.34
N PHE A 81 17.54 3.52 -3.90
CA PHE A 81 18.08 4.67 -3.17
C PHE A 81 18.81 4.26 -1.88
N VAL A 82 18.26 3.27 -1.16
CA VAL A 82 18.90 2.72 0.05
C VAL A 82 20.19 1.98 -0.29
N ALA A 83 20.21 1.21 -1.38
CA ALA A 83 21.41 0.51 -1.83
C ALA A 83 22.53 1.49 -2.20
N GLU A 84 22.21 2.54 -2.98
CA GLU A 84 23.18 3.56 -3.42
C GLU A 84 23.80 4.33 -2.24
N ARG A 85 23.00 4.67 -1.22
CA ARG A 85 23.53 5.29 0.01
C ARG A 85 24.47 4.39 0.81
N ARG A 86 24.28 3.07 0.76
CA ARG A 86 25.16 2.12 1.45
C ARG A 86 26.51 1.98 0.75
N GLU A 87 26.51 2.01 -0.57
CA GLU A 87 27.73 1.95 -1.39
C GLU A 87 28.62 3.18 -1.13
N GLN A 88 28.04 4.39 -1.19
CA GLN A 88 28.78 5.64 -0.92
C GLN A 88 29.43 5.69 0.47
N ASN A 89 28.77 5.13 1.49
CA ASN A 89 29.29 5.13 2.86
C ASN A 89 30.44 4.11 3.08
N ASN A 90 30.59 3.11 2.21
CA ASN A 90 31.70 2.15 2.30
C ASN A 90 32.97 2.63 1.59
N GLU A 91 32.87 3.65 0.74
CA GLU A 91 34.00 4.24 0.00
C GLU A 91 34.63 5.45 0.73
N SER A 92 34.04 5.89 1.86
CA SER A 92 34.52 7.00 2.72
C SER A 92 35.27 6.48 3.94
#